data_AF-A0A1M5H5M9-F1
#
_entry.id   AF-A0A1M5H5M9-F1
#
_cell.length_a   1.000
_cell.length_b   1.000
_cell.length_c   1.000
_cell.angle_alpha   90.00
_cell.angle_beta   90.00
_cell.angle_gamma   90.00
#
_symmetry.space_group_name_H-M   'P 1'
#
loop_
_entity.id
_entity.type
_entity.pdbx_description
1 polymer ?
#
loop_
_entity_poly.entity_id
_entity_poly.type
_entity_poly.pdbx_seq_one_letter_code
_entity_poly.pdbx_strand_id
1 'polypeptide(L)'
;MLILAQPIRINPAYLLITVVVVVASWLLHEGAHYLAGIALGYPMAMTLNTAYPVSGSYNSSAHEQWISAAGPLFTLLSAILVFVLMGKGRRPLLYPVLFTAFYMRLLAGIISLFNPNDEARISSWLGLGRFTLPLLVVAILGWLLYKRASEQGVSRRVNWVTLLVVMVVASAIVLSDQFFRLRLL
;
A
#
# COMPACT_ATOMS: atom_id res chain seq x y z
N MET A 1 -17.94 31.48 7.21
CA MET A 1 -17.60 31.67 5.79
C MET A 1 -17.17 30.32 5.21
N LEU A 2 -18.09 29.58 4.60
CA LEU A 2 -17.75 28.33 3.90
C LEU A 2 -17.04 28.73 2.60
N ILE A 3 -15.71 28.69 2.59
CA ILE A 3 -14.99 28.73 1.32
C ILE A 3 -15.35 27.42 0.62
N LEU A 4 -16.27 27.50 -0.36
CA LEU A 4 -16.61 26.41 -1.26
C LEU A 4 -15.38 26.10 -2.12
N ALA A 5 -14.45 25.36 -1.54
CA ALA A 5 -13.24 24.94 -2.23
C ALA A 5 -13.61 23.97 -3.36
N GLN A 6 -12.94 24.15 -4.50
CA GLN A 6 -13.24 23.46 -5.75
C GLN A 6 -13.11 21.92 -5.59
N PRO A 7 -14.02 21.14 -6.17
CA PRO A 7 -14.02 19.67 -6.07
C PRO A 7 -12.78 19.07 -6.76
N ILE A 8 -12.39 17.84 -6.38
CA ILE A 8 -11.35 17.09 -7.11
C ILE A 8 -11.80 16.95 -8.58
N ARG A 9 -10.99 17.47 -9.50
CA ARG A 9 -11.24 17.39 -10.94
C ARG A 9 -10.38 16.30 -11.55
N ILE A 10 -11.02 15.42 -12.32
CA ILE A 10 -10.31 14.44 -13.13
C ILE A 10 -9.71 15.20 -14.31
N ASN A 11 -8.39 15.27 -14.37
CA ASN A 11 -7.62 15.86 -15.45
C ASN A 11 -6.35 15.03 -15.69
N PRO A 12 -5.60 15.26 -16.79
CA PRO A 12 -4.40 14.49 -17.09
C PRO A 12 -3.35 14.50 -15.96
N ALA A 13 -3.19 15.63 -15.27
CA ALA A 13 -2.26 15.73 -14.14
C ALA A 13 -2.66 14.81 -12.97
N TYR A 14 -3.95 14.77 -12.62
CA TYR A 14 -4.47 13.88 -11.58
C TYR A 14 -4.26 12.41 -11.94
N LEU A 15 -4.52 12.04 -13.19
CA LEU A 15 -4.33 10.66 -13.68
C LEU A 15 -2.84 10.27 -13.64
N LEU A 16 -1.95 11.13 -14.14
CA LEU A 16 -0.51 10.90 -14.10
C LEU A 16 0.01 10.77 -12.67
N ILE A 17 -0.43 11.65 -11.76
CA ILE A 17 -0.07 11.58 -10.34
C ILE A 17 -0.58 10.27 -9.72
N THR A 18 -1.78 9.82 -10.08
CA THR A 18 -2.32 8.55 -9.60
C THR A 18 -1.42 7.39 -10.04
N VAL A 19 -0.99 7.35 -11.31
CA VAL A 19 -0.06 6.33 -11.82
C VAL A 19 1.26 6.36 -11.05
N VAL A 20 1.87 7.54 -10.91
CA VAL A 20 3.15 7.72 -10.18
C VAL A 20 3.01 7.26 -8.74
N VAL A 21 1.92 7.63 -8.07
CA VAL A 21 1.64 7.23 -6.69
C VAL A 21 1.52 5.71 -6.57
N VAL A 22 0.83 5.03 -7.49
CA VAL A 22 0.70 3.57 -7.44
C VAL A 22 2.07 2.89 -7.54
N VAL A 23 2.87 3.28 -8.53
CA VAL A 23 4.23 2.73 -8.72
C VAL A 23 5.11 3.02 -7.50
N ALA A 24 5.12 4.28 -7.03
CA ALA A 24 5.92 4.68 -5.87
C ALA A 24 5.47 3.95 -4.59
N SER A 25 4.17 3.81 -4.34
CA SER A 25 3.67 3.09 -3.17
C SER A 25 4.10 1.62 -3.17
N TRP A 26 4.06 0.93 -4.32
CA TRP A 26 4.53 -0.45 -4.43
C TRP A 26 6.03 -0.57 -4.17
N LEU A 27 6.84 0.26 -4.85
CA LEU A 27 8.29 0.25 -4.69
C LEU A 27 8.73 0.59 -3.27
N LEU A 28 8.07 1.55 -2.62
CA LEU A 28 8.41 1.93 -1.25
C LEU A 28 7.94 0.89 -0.23
N HIS A 29 6.85 0.17 -0.51
CA HIS A 29 6.40 -0.96 0.31
C HIS A 29 7.44 -2.08 0.32
N GLU A 30 7.84 -2.55 -0.87
CA GLU A 30 8.89 -3.57 -1.01
C GLU A 30 10.24 -3.05 -0.54
N GLY A 31 10.52 -1.76 -0.77
CA GLY A 31 11.72 -1.08 -0.26
C GLY A 31 11.81 -1.11 1.26
N ALA A 32 10.68 -1.00 1.97
CA ALA A 32 10.65 -1.12 3.42
C ALA A 32 11.00 -2.54 3.89
N HIS A 33 10.49 -3.58 3.22
CA HIS A 33 10.91 -4.96 3.47
C HIS A 33 12.40 -5.15 3.21
N TYR A 34 12.89 -4.69 2.07
CA TYR A 34 14.30 -4.75 1.70
C TYR A 34 15.20 -4.09 2.74
N LEU A 35 14.91 -2.85 3.12
CA LEU A 35 15.71 -2.10 4.10
C LEU A 35 15.67 -2.74 5.48
N ALA A 36 14.52 -3.26 5.91
CA ALA A 36 14.42 -3.99 7.18
C ALA A 36 15.31 -5.24 7.20
N GLY A 37 15.33 -5.99 6.09
CA GLY A 37 16.19 -7.18 5.96
C GLY A 37 17.68 -6.83 6.01
N ILE A 38 18.09 -5.80 5.28
CA ILE A 38 19.46 -5.28 5.31
C ILE A 38 19.85 -4.83 6.73
N ALA A 39 18.97 -4.09 7.41
CA ALA A 39 19.21 -3.62 8.77
C ALA A 39 19.35 -4.76 9.79
N LEU A 40 18.70 -5.91 9.54
CA LEU A 40 18.79 -7.13 10.35
C LEU A 40 19.93 -8.06 9.93
N GLY A 41 20.79 -7.63 8.99
CA GLY A 41 21.98 -8.35 8.57
C GLY A 41 21.77 -9.39 7.46
N TYR A 42 20.63 -9.35 6.76
CA TYR A 42 20.38 -10.24 5.62
C TYR A 42 20.79 -9.57 4.31
N PRO A 43 21.55 -10.25 3.43
CA PRO A 43 21.65 -9.85 2.04
C PRO A 43 20.28 -9.97 1.39
N MET A 44 19.69 -8.85 0.99
CA MET A 44 18.35 -8.79 0.39
C MET A 44 18.42 -8.54 -1.11
N ALA A 45 17.40 -8.99 -1.82
CA ALA A 45 17.07 -8.59 -3.18
C ALA A 45 15.64 -8.06 -3.23
N MET A 46 15.35 -7.23 -4.21
CA MET A 46 14.02 -6.65 -4.42
C MET A 46 13.64 -6.65 -5.90
N THR A 47 12.37 -6.91 -6.17
CA THR A 47 11.71 -6.82 -7.48
C THR A 47 10.61 -5.75 -7.43
N LEU A 48 9.69 -5.70 -8.40
CA LEU A 48 8.61 -4.71 -8.39
C LEU A 48 7.54 -5.00 -7.32
N ASN A 49 7.38 -6.27 -6.94
CA ASN A 49 6.31 -6.71 -6.06
C ASN A 49 6.77 -7.72 -4.98
N THR A 50 8.07 -7.90 -4.79
CA THR A 50 8.60 -8.78 -3.73
C THR A 50 10.00 -8.38 -3.29
N ALA A 51 10.25 -8.38 -1.99
CA ALA A 51 11.59 -8.39 -1.38
C ALA A 51 11.87 -9.74 -0.68
N TYR A 52 13.09 -10.25 -0.82
CA TYR A 52 13.47 -11.56 -0.30
C TYR A 52 14.97 -11.66 0.02
N PRO A 53 15.38 -12.56 0.96
CA PRO A 53 16.79 -12.78 1.24
C PRO A 53 17.44 -13.53 0.07
N VAL A 54 18.63 -13.12 -0.34
CA VAL A 54 19.38 -13.74 -1.45
C VAL A 54 19.71 -15.21 -1.15
N SER A 55 19.90 -15.55 0.13
CA SER A 55 20.08 -16.93 0.61
C SER A 55 18.85 -17.82 0.43
N GLY A 56 17.66 -17.23 0.20
CA GLY A 56 16.38 -17.93 0.12
C GLY A 56 15.73 -18.24 1.48
N SER A 57 16.41 -17.95 2.60
CA SER A 57 15.88 -18.21 3.94
C SER A 57 16.35 -17.19 4.97
N TYR A 58 15.54 -17.00 6.01
CA TYR A 58 15.90 -16.25 7.22
C TYR A 58 16.45 -17.19 8.29
N ASN A 59 17.37 -16.70 9.11
CA ASN A 59 17.98 -17.48 10.21
C ASN A 59 17.19 -17.34 11.52
N SER A 60 16.16 -16.49 11.54
CA SER A 60 15.31 -16.21 12.68
C SER A 60 13.88 -15.97 12.21
N SER A 61 12.93 -16.70 12.79
CA SER A 61 11.50 -16.52 12.50
C SER A 61 10.99 -15.15 12.94
N ALA A 62 11.53 -14.60 14.04
CA ALA A 62 11.20 -13.24 14.47
C ALA A 62 11.65 -12.19 13.44
N HIS A 63 12.86 -12.36 12.87
CA HIS A 63 13.34 -11.44 11.84
C HIS A 63 12.47 -11.50 10.58
N GLU A 64 12.08 -12.70 10.14
CA GLU A 64 11.13 -12.86 9.03
C GLU A 64 9.84 -12.08 9.27
N GLN A 65 9.26 -12.16 10.48
CA GLN A 65 8.03 -11.44 10.79
C GLN A 65 8.23 -9.92 10.90
N TRP A 66 9.35 -9.46 11.44
CA TRP A 66 9.66 -8.02 11.49
C TRP A 66 9.89 -7.44 10.10
N ILE A 67 10.58 -8.18 9.24
CA ILE A 67 10.75 -7.82 7.83
C ILE A 67 9.38 -7.79 7.17
N SER A 68 8.56 -8.83 7.34
CA SER A 68 7.17 -8.89 6.85
C SER A 68 6.30 -7.75 7.42
N ALA A 69 6.59 -7.18 8.59
CA ALA A 69 5.84 -6.06 9.11
C ALA A 69 6.19 -4.72 8.45
N ALA A 70 7.42 -4.59 7.92
CA ALA A 70 7.96 -3.32 7.45
C ALA A 70 7.15 -2.68 6.33
N GLY A 71 6.77 -3.44 5.29
CA GLY A 71 5.95 -2.95 4.17
C GLY A 71 4.56 -2.45 4.61
N PRO A 72 3.75 -3.27 5.31
CA PRO A 72 2.46 -2.82 5.85
C PRO A 72 2.57 -1.61 6.79
N LEU A 73 3.57 -1.60 7.67
CA LEU A 73 3.80 -0.46 8.58
C LEU A 73 4.15 0.82 7.80
N PHE A 74 5.04 0.73 6.81
CA PHE A 74 5.36 1.86 5.94
C PHE A 74 4.12 2.40 5.21
N THR A 75 3.28 1.48 4.70
CA THR A 75 2.02 1.83 4.01
C THR A 75 1.05 2.54 4.95
N LEU A 76 0.89 2.01 6.15
CA LEU A 76 0.00 2.58 7.17
C LEU A 76 0.49 3.95 7.64
N LEU A 77 1.78 4.10 7.93
CA LEU A 77 2.38 5.37 8.34
C LEU A 77 2.28 6.42 7.23
N SER A 78 2.52 6.03 5.98
CA SER A 78 2.36 6.92 4.81
C SER A 78 0.91 7.39 4.66
N ALA A 79 -0.05 6.48 4.83
CA ALA A 79 -1.46 6.82 4.79
C ALA A 79 -1.85 7.75 5.95
N ILE A 80 -1.38 7.51 7.18
CA ILE A 80 -1.63 8.37 8.33
C ILE A 80 -1.03 9.77 8.10
N LEU A 81 0.20 9.86 7.61
CA LEU A 81 0.85 11.14 7.30
C LEU A 81 0.02 11.92 6.27
N VAL A 82 -0.34 11.28 5.16
CA VAL A 82 -1.18 11.91 4.12
C VAL A 82 -2.53 12.31 4.68
N PHE A 83 -3.17 11.45 5.48
CA PHE A 83 -4.41 11.76 6.16
C PHE A 83 -4.27 13.04 6.98
N VAL A 84 -3.23 13.18 7.80
CA VAL A 84 -2.99 14.40 8.60
C VAL A 84 -2.77 15.62 7.70
N LEU A 85 -1.97 15.50 6.63
CA LEU A 85 -1.71 16.60 5.70
C LEU A 85 -2.96 17.07 4.96
N MET A 86 -3.85 16.15 4.57
CA MET A 86 -5.14 16.44 3.96
C MET A 86 -6.15 17.08 4.94
N GLY A 87 -5.90 16.98 6.25
CA GLY A 87 -6.70 17.67 7.27
C GLY A 87 -6.33 19.14 7.46
N LYS A 88 -5.13 19.55 7.06
CA LYS A 88 -4.67 20.94 7.14
C LYS A 88 -5.13 21.81 5.97
N GLY A 89 -5.84 21.23 5.00
CA GLY A 89 -6.38 21.93 3.82
C GLY A 89 -6.71 20.95 2.70
N ARG A 90 -7.45 21.41 1.68
CA ARG A 90 -7.75 20.58 0.51
C ARG A 90 -6.51 20.35 -0.35
N ARG A 91 -5.96 19.14 -0.28
CA ARG A 91 -4.80 18.67 -1.07
C ARG A 91 -5.22 17.50 -1.97
N PRO A 92 -5.94 17.76 -3.08
CA PRO A 92 -6.61 16.71 -3.87
C PRO A 92 -5.63 15.71 -4.49
N LEU A 93 -4.40 16.14 -4.75
CA LEU A 93 -3.33 15.30 -5.32
C LEU A 93 -2.77 14.27 -4.34
N LEU A 94 -3.10 14.39 -3.05
CA LEU A 94 -2.72 13.39 -2.04
C LEU A 94 -3.77 12.28 -1.90
N TYR A 95 -4.99 12.48 -2.41
CA TYR A 95 -6.06 11.49 -2.34
C TYR A 95 -5.66 10.13 -2.95
N PRO A 96 -4.97 10.06 -4.11
CA PRO A 96 -4.49 8.79 -4.66
C PRO A 96 -3.61 7.99 -3.70
N VAL A 97 -2.87 8.63 -2.78
CA VAL A 97 -1.98 7.92 -1.84
C VAL A 97 -2.82 7.13 -0.83
N LEU A 98 -3.84 7.75 -0.24
CA LEU A 98 -4.78 7.05 0.66
C LEU A 98 -5.52 5.94 -0.07
N PHE A 99 -5.97 6.22 -1.29
CA PHE A 99 -6.71 5.25 -2.08
C PHE A 99 -5.84 4.03 -2.40
N THR A 100 -4.60 4.26 -2.84
CA THR A 100 -3.64 3.21 -3.19
C THR A 100 -3.28 2.37 -1.96
N ALA A 101 -3.00 3.01 -0.81
CA ALA A 101 -2.71 2.29 0.43
C ALA A 101 -3.84 1.34 0.83
N PHE A 102 -5.09 1.85 0.83
CA PHE A 102 -6.27 1.03 1.08
C PHE A 102 -6.42 -0.11 0.07
N TYR A 103 -6.35 0.20 -1.23
CA TYR A 103 -6.50 -0.79 -2.29
C TYR A 103 -5.46 -1.90 -2.21
N MET A 104 -4.18 -1.54 -2.04
CA MET A 104 -3.07 -2.49 -1.95
C MET A 104 -3.29 -3.48 -0.80
N ARG A 105 -3.67 -3.00 0.39
CA ARG A 105 -3.90 -3.89 1.53
C ARG A 105 -5.20 -4.68 1.43
N LEU A 106 -6.25 -4.09 0.86
CA LEU A 106 -7.49 -4.81 0.57
C LEU A 106 -7.23 -5.97 -0.39
N LEU A 107 -6.53 -5.73 -1.49
CA LEU A 107 -6.16 -6.74 -2.47
C LEU A 107 -5.30 -7.83 -1.83
N ALA A 108 -4.28 -7.46 -1.06
CA ALA A 108 -3.42 -8.42 -0.35
C ALA A 108 -4.22 -9.27 0.67
N GLY A 109 -5.19 -8.67 1.36
CA GLY A 109 -6.11 -9.38 2.24
C GLY A 109 -7.01 -10.38 1.50
N ILE A 110 -7.49 -10.04 0.31
CA ILE A 110 -8.26 -10.95 -0.55
C ILE A 110 -7.38 -12.10 -1.06
N ILE A 111 -6.17 -11.79 -1.54
CA ILE A 111 -5.18 -12.80 -1.99
C ILE A 111 -4.81 -13.75 -0.84
N SER A 112 -4.88 -13.26 0.40
CA SER A 112 -4.70 -14.06 1.61
C SER A 112 -5.75 -15.14 1.83
N LEU A 113 -6.78 -15.27 1.00
CA LEU A 113 -7.60 -16.50 0.96
C LEU A 113 -6.79 -17.69 0.42
N PHE A 114 -5.90 -17.45 -0.53
CA PHE A 114 -5.11 -18.47 -1.20
C PHE A 114 -3.68 -18.55 -0.63
N ASN A 115 -2.98 -17.42 -0.54
CA ASN A 115 -1.59 -17.35 -0.07
C ASN A 115 -1.42 -16.23 0.97
N PRO A 116 -0.97 -16.51 2.21
CA PRO A 116 -0.91 -15.49 3.25
C PRO A 116 -0.01 -14.30 2.84
N ASN A 117 -0.60 -13.10 2.83
CA ASN A 117 0.13 -11.85 2.72
C ASN A 117 0.92 -11.54 4.00
N ASP A 118 1.52 -10.37 4.02
CA ASP A 118 2.41 -9.93 5.08
C ASP A 118 1.74 -9.89 6.46
N GLU A 119 0.56 -9.27 6.57
CA GLU A 119 -0.17 -9.24 7.84
C GLU A 119 -0.75 -10.60 8.20
N ALA A 120 -1.14 -11.43 7.23
CA ALA A 120 -1.66 -12.77 7.49
C ALA A 120 -0.58 -13.70 8.07
N ARG A 121 0.67 -13.59 7.58
CA ARG A 121 1.83 -14.31 8.15
C ARG A 121 2.07 -13.90 9.60
N ILE A 122 2.13 -12.59 9.87
CA ILE A 122 2.32 -12.05 11.22
C ILE A 122 1.16 -12.45 12.15
N SER A 123 -0.08 -12.33 11.67
CA SER A 123 -1.29 -12.64 12.45
C SER A 123 -1.33 -14.12 12.85
N SER A 124 -0.91 -15.00 11.93
CA SER A 124 -0.81 -16.44 12.20
C SER A 124 0.33 -16.75 13.17
N TRP A 125 1.48 -16.11 13.02
CA TRP A 125 2.63 -16.26 13.92
C TRP A 125 2.31 -15.82 15.36
N LEU A 126 1.52 -14.75 15.53
CA LEU A 126 1.04 -14.28 16.83
C LEU A 126 -0.09 -15.14 17.43
N GLY A 127 -0.61 -16.14 16.72
CA GLY A 127 -1.75 -16.94 17.17
C GLY A 127 -3.09 -16.19 17.15
N LEU A 128 -3.20 -15.07 16.42
CA LEU A 128 -4.41 -14.25 16.33
C LEU A 128 -5.41 -14.75 15.28
N GLY A 129 -5.04 -15.78 14.50
CA GLY A 129 -5.77 -16.25 13.32
C GLY A 129 -5.40 -15.48 12.06
N ARG A 130 -5.53 -16.11 10.89
CA ARG A 130 -4.99 -15.62 9.60
C ARG A 130 -5.47 -14.23 9.19
N PHE A 131 -6.72 -13.86 9.50
CA PHE A 131 -7.35 -12.65 8.97
C PHE A 131 -7.45 -11.48 9.95
N THR A 132 -7.05 -11.65 11.21
CA THR A 132 -7.22 -10.61 12.24
C THR A 132 -6.46 -9.33 11.89
N LEU A 133 -5.15 -9.41 11.62
CA LEU A 133 -4.38 -8.22 11.22
C LEU A 133 -4.74 -7.70 9.82
N PRO A 134 -4.92 -8.53 8.76
CA PRO A 134 -5.38 -8.04 7.47
C PRO A 134 -6.69 -7.23 7.56
N LEU A 135 -7.69 -7.74 8.28
CA LEU A 135 -8.98 -7.04 8.43
C LEU A 135 -8.82 -5.73 9.21
N LEU A 136 -8.00 -5.72 10.26
CA LEU A 136 -7.73 -4.51 11.05
C LEU A 136 -7.07 -3.42 10.20
N VAL A 137 -6.03 -3.75 9.44
CA VAL A 137 -5.31 -2.80 8.59
C VAL A 137 -6.23 -2.25 7.49
N VAL A 138 -7.01 -3.11 6.84
CA VAL A 138 -8.00 -2.71 5.83
C VAL A 138 -9.08 -1.81 6.43
N ALA A 139 -9.57 -2.11 7.64
CA ALA A 139 -10.57 -1.30 8.32
C ALA A 139 -10.03 0.10 8.66
N ILE A 140 -8.80 0.19 9.18
CA ILE A 140 -8.16 1.48 9.49
C ILE A 140 -7.98 2.31 8.22
N LEU A 141 -7.38 1.73 7.16
CA LEU A 141 -7.14 2.43 5.90
C LEU A 141 -8.45 2.82 5.21
N GLY A 142 -9.46 1.96 5.23
CA GLY A 142 -10.79 2.21 4.70
C GLY A 142 -11.48 3.36 5.43
N TRP A 143 -11.36 3.43 6.76
CA TRP A 143 -11.86 4.54 7.55
C TRP A 143 -11.15 5.86 7.23
N LEU A 144 -9.81 5.87 7.14
CA LEU A 144 -9.04 7.06 6.77
C LEU A 144 -9.46 7.60 5.39
N LEU A 145 -9.56 6.69 4.41
CA LEU A 145 -9.98 7.01 3.05
C LEU A 145 -11.41 7.55 3.02
N TYR A 146 -12.36 6.86 3.67
CA TYR A 146 -13.76 7.27 3.73
C TYR A 146 -13.91 8.65 4.38
N LYS A 147 -13.25 8.87 5.52
CA LYS A 147 -13.30 10.14 6.24
C LYS A 147 -12.79 11.30 5.38
N ARG A 148 -11.65 11.15 4.69
CA ARG A 148 -11.15 12.21 3.80
C ARG A 148 -11.98 12.37 2.53
N ALA A 149 -12.50 11.28 1.97
CA ALA A 149 -13.42 11.35 0.84
C ALA A 149 -14.67 12.17 1.18
N SER A 150 -15.25 11.93 2.36
CA SER A 150 -16.43 12.64 2.87
C SER A 150 -16.14 14.12 3.15
N GLU A 151 -15.12 14.42 3.96
CA GLU A 151 -14.75 15.79 4.34
C GLU A 151 -14.35 16.66 3.13
N GLN A 152 -13.72 16.05 2.13
CA GLN A 152 -13.31 16.77 0.91
C GLN A 152 -14.37 16.74 -0.19
N GLY A 153 -15.53 16.10 0.01
CA GLY A 153 -16.59 16.05 -0.99
C GLY A 153 -16.15 15.34 -2.28
N VAL A 154 -15.37 14.28 -2.15
CA VAL A 154 -14.89 13.49 -3.30
C VAL A 154 -16.08 12.82 -3.97
N SER A 155 -16.29 13.12 -5.25
CA SER A 155 -17.42 12.56 -6.00
C SER A 155 -17.24 11.06 -6.25
N ARG A 156 -18.36 10.34 -6.38
CA ARG A 156 -18.35 8.91 -6.76
C ARG A 156 -17.58 8.65 -8.06
N ARG A 157 -17.65 9.59 -9.02
CA ARG A 157 -16.93 9.51 -10.29
C ARG A 157 -15.42 9.51 -10.09
N VAL A 158 -14.90 10.35 -9.19
CA VAL A 158 -13.47 10.38 -8.85
C VAL A 158 -13.07 9.03 -8.26
N ASN A 159 -13.81 8.50 -7.28
CA ASN A 159 -13.51 7.19 -6.69
C ASN A 159 -13.44 6.07 -7.73
N TRP A 160 -14.40 6.02 -8.67
CA TRP A 160 -14.40 5.01 -9.73
C TRP A 160 -13.22 5.14 -10.69
N VAL A 161 -12.88 6.36 -11.09
CA VAL A 161 -11.73 6.59 -11.96
C VAL A 161 -10.41 6.27 -11.24
N THR A 162 -10.25 6.69 -9.99
CA THR A 162 -9.08 6.33 -9.19
C THR A 162 -8.97 4.83 -9.02
N LEU A 163 -10.07 4.13 -8.72
CA LEU A 163 -10.10 2.68 -8.63
C LEU A 163 -9.64 2.02 -9.93
N LEU A 164 -10.19 2.44 -11.08
CA LEU A 164 -9.84 1.87 -12.38
C LEU A 164 -8.35 2.06 -12.70
N VAL A 165 -7.82 3.27 -12.49
CA VAL A 165 -6.39 3.55 -12.73
C VAL A 165 -5.52 2.72 -11.79
N VAL A 166 -5.84 2.69 -10.50
CA VAL A 166 -5.10 1.90 -9.50
C VAL A 166 -5.13 0.42 -9.86
N MET A 167 -6.29 -0.14 -10.23
CA MET A 167 -6.42 -1.54 -10.65
C MET A 167 -5.57 -1.86 -11.86
N VAL A 168 -5.59 -1.02 -12.90
CA VAL A 168 -4.83 -1.25 -14.14
C VAL A 168 -3.32 -1.20 -13.85
N VAL A 169 -2.86 -0.17 -13.13
CA VAL A 169 -1.43 0.00 -12.82
C VAL A 169 -0.95 -1.09 -11.87
N ALA A 170 -1.71 -1.43 -10.82
CA ALA A 170 -1.37 -2.51 -9.90
C ALA A 170 -1.29 -3.86 -10.62
N SER A 171 -2.25 -4.16 -11.51
CA SER A 171 -2.21 -5.36 -12.34
C SER A 171 -0.97 -5.38 -13.24
N ALA A 172 -0.63 -4.25 -13.85
CA ALA A 172 0.57 -4.14 -14.68
C ALA A 172 1.84 -4.39 -13.87
N ILE A 173 1.95 -3.85 -12.65
CA ILE A 173 3.08 -4.10 -11.74
C ILE A 173 3.18 -5.59 -11.42
N VAL A 174 2.10 -6.20 -10.91
CA VAL A 174 2.09 -7.59 -10.47
C VAL A 174 2.37 -8.55 -11.64
N LEU A 175 1.73 -8.35 -12.80
CA LEU A 175 1.95 -9.19 -13.97
C LEU A 175 3.38 -9.02 -14.52
N SER A 176 3.88 -7.79 -14.63
CA SER A 176 5.24 -7.56 -15.10
C SER A 176 6.26 -8.22 -14.18
N ASP A 177 6.05 -8.15 -12.87
CA ASP A 177 6.89 -8.84 -11.89
C ASP A 177 6.88 -10.36 -12.08
N GLN A 178 5.69 -10.95 -12.28
CA GLN A 178 5.53 -12.39 -12.49
C GLN A 178 6.21 -12.89 -13.77
N PHE A 179 6.12 -12.13 -14.87
CA PHE A 179 6.67 -12.51 -16.17
C PHE A 179 8.17 -12.25 -16.29
N PHE A 180 8.64 -11.08 -15.84
CA PHE A 180 10.02 -10.65 -16.07
C PHE A 180 10.93 -10.86 -14.88
N ARG A 181 10.39 -10.89 -13.64
CA ARG A 181 11.14 -11.06 -12.38
C ARG A 181 12.39 -10.18 -12.31
N LEU A 182 12.26 -8.93 -12.76
CA LEU A 182 13.37 -7.99 -12.84
C LEU A 182 13.86 -7.66 -11.44
N ARG A 183 15.10 -8.04 -11.15
CA ARG A 183 15.78 -7.65 -9.91
C ARG A 183 16.20 -6.19 -10.01
N LEU A 184 15.70 -5.38 -9.08
CA LEU A 184 16.00 -3.95 -8.98
C LEU A 184 17.20 -3.67 -8.08
N LEU A 185 17.29 -4.41 -6.96
CA LEU A 185 18.35 -4.33 -5.94
C LEU A 185 18.76 -5.74 -5.50
#